data_AF-A0A2N8NB22-F1
#
_entry.id   AF-A0A2N8NB22-F1
#
_cell.length_a   1.000
_cell.length_b   1.000
_cell.length_c   1.000
_cell.angle_alpha   90.00
_cell.angle_beta   90.00
_cell.angle_gamma   90.00
#
_symmetry.space_group_name_H-M   'P 1'
#
loop_
_entity.id
_entity.type
_entity.pdbx_description
1 polymer ?
#
loop_
_entity_poly.entity_id
_entity_poly.type
_entity_poly.pdbx_seq_one_letter_code
_entity_poly.pdbx_strand_id
1 'polypeptide(L)'
;MSRAEYDRQRAEYIRGHTRAERLLAVWKITNYIAAYLGVKDYPDMPQGNFLIAKEYMRDMQYDLPQVNAFCDSVHAGLTASTLQRFARYAATAFYLLQRYMVMSPGIKVWMRSALHGLPPIENAGALLRRAFREAEHALITLPRTPKHLNE
;
A
#
# COMPACT_ATOMS: atom_id res chain seq x y z
N MET A 1 -14.65 -2.27 -15.89
CA MET A 1 -13.95 -3.57 -15.83
C MET A 1 -14.93 -4.65 -15.43
N SER A 2 -15.02 -5.73 -16.21
CA SER A 2 -15.88 -6.87 -15.84
C SER A 2 -15.20 -7.73 -14.75
N ARG A 3 -15.98 -8.54 -14.02
CA ARG A 3 -15.40 -9.46 -13.02
C ARG A 3 -14.40 -10.45 -13.63
N ALA A 4 -14.72 -11.00 -14.79
CA ALA A 4 -13.84 -11.95 -15.50
C ALA A 4 -12.53 -11.30 -15.98
N GLU A 5 -12.59 -10.04 -16.37
CA GLU A 5 -11.41 -9.25 -16.72
C GLU A 5 -10.54 -8.98 -15.50
N TYR A 6 -11.14 -8.58 -14.38
CA TYR A 6 -10.42 -8.39 -13.11
C TYR A 6 -9.75 -9.68 -12.63
N ASP A 7 -10.48 -10.79 -12.62
CA ASP A 7 -9.96 -12.08 -12.16
C ASP A 7 -8.76 -12.54 -13.00
N ARG A 8 -8.78 -12.24 -14.31
CA ARG A 8 -7.66 -12.48 -15.23
C ARG A 8 -6.45 -11.60 -14.91
N GLN A 9 -6.64 -10.28 -14.81
CA GLN A 9 -5.56 -9.34 -14.47
C GLN A 9 -4.94 -9.68 -13.11
N ARG A 10 -5.78 -10.08 -12.13
CA ARG A 10 -5.31 -10.53 -10.82
C ARG A 10 -4.49 -11.81 -10.91
N ALA A 11 -4.94 -12.79 -11.70
CA ALA A 11 -4.19 -14.04 -11.90
C ALA A 11 -2.83 -13.77 -12.57
N GLU A 12 -2.79 -12.91 -13.56
CA GLU A 12 -1.55 -12.47 -14.23
C GLU A 12 -0.62 -11.74 -13.26
N TYR A 13 -1.15 -10.80 -12.47
CA TYR A 13 -0.39 -10.09 -11.45
C TYR A 13 0.25 -11.04 -10.44
N ILE A 14 -0.51 -12.02 -9.92
CA ILE A 14 -0.01 -13.00 -8.96
C ILE A 14 1.04 -13.92 -9.60
N ARG A 15 0.86 -14.31 -10.87
CA ARG A 15 1.83 -15.15 -11.58
C ARG A 15 3.16 -14.42 -11.81
N GLY A 16 3.11 -13.12 -12.07
CA GLY A 16 4.28 -12.28 -12.34
C GLY A 16 5.02 -11.77 -11.09
N HIS A 17 4.52 -12.01 -9.88
CA HIS A 17 5.12 -11.48 -8.66
C HIS A 17 5.25 -12.54 -7.56
N THR A 18 6.41 -12.58 -6.94
CA THR A 18 6.64 -13.32 -5.69
C THR A 18 5.84 -12.74 -4.53
N ARG A 19 5.69 -13.52 -3.46
CA ARG A 19 5.06 -13.04 -2.21
C ARG A 19 5.77 -11.82 -1.62
N ALA A 20 7.10 -11.77 -1.72
CA ALA A 20 7.90 -10.67 -1.20
C ALA A 20 7.65 -9.38 -2.00
N GLU A 21 7.62 -9.47 -3.34
CA GLU A 21 7.35 -8.33 -4.22
C GLU A 21 5.93 -7.79 -4.02
N ARG A 22 4.94 -8.66 -3.91
CA ARG A 22 3.56 -8.25 -3.61
C ARG A 22 3.46 -7.53 -2.27
N LEU A 23 4.13 -8.04 -1.24
CA LEU A 23 4.13 -7.38 0.08
C LEU A 23 4.85 -6.03 0.04
N LEU A 24 5.96 -5.91 -0.68
CA LEU A 24 6.67 -4.65 -0.91
C LEU A 24 5.77 -3.63 -1.63
N ALA A 25 5.10 -4.05 -2.70
CA ALA A 25 4.15 -3.20 -3.44
C ALA A 25 2.98 -2.75 -2.54
N VAL A 26 2.40 -3.67 -1.77
CA VAL A 26 1.32 -3.37 -0.82
C VAL A 26 1.76 -2.40 0.26
N TRP A 27 2.96 -2.57 0.83
CA TRP A 27 3.50 -1.58 1.78
C TRP A 27 3.65 -0.20 1.12
N LYS A 28 4.20 -0.12 -0.10
CA LYS A 28 4.39 1.15 -0.80
C LYS A 28 3.07 1.90 -1.02
N ILE A 29 2.03 1.25 -1.55
CA ILE A 29 0.73 1.91 -1.80
C ILE A 29 0.01 2.25 -0.49
N THR A 30 0.07 1.39 0.53
CA THR A 30 -0.56 1.70 1.83
C THR A 30 0.15 2.83 2.56
N ASN A 31 1.47 2.93 2.44
CA ASN A 31 2.24 4.07 2.93
C ASN A 31 1.87 5.36 2.18
N TYR A 32 1.69 5.29 0.86
CA TYR A 32 1.19 6.43 0.07
C TYR A 32 -0.17 6.90 0.56
N ILE A 33 -1.14 5.99 0.68
CA ILE A 33 -2.48 6.31 1.17
C ILE A 33 -2.38 6.92 2.57
N ALA A 34 -1.68 6.29 3.51
CA ALA A 34 -1.55 6.79 4.88
C ALA A 34 -0.94 8.20 4.94
N ALA A 35 0.07 8.47 4.13
CA ALA A 35 0.71 9.78 4.05
C ALA A 35 -0.22 10.82 3.38
N TYR A 36 -0.92 10.44 2.31
CA TYR A 36 -1.87 11.31 1.61
C TYR A 36 -3.03 11.73 2.52
N LEU A 37 -3.66 10.77 3.22
CA LEU A 37 -4.72 11.06 4.19
C LEU A 37 -4.20 11.98 5.31
N GLY A 38 -2.98 11.73 5.81
CA GLY A 38 -2.34 12.60 6.79
C GLY A 38 -2.14 14.04 6.31
N VAL A 39 -1.77 14.24 5.04
CA VAL A 39 -1.64 15.58 4.44
C VAL A 39 -3.00 16.28 4.33
N LYS A 40 -4.06 15.55 3.99
CA LYS A 40 -5.42 16.12 3.92
C LYS A 40 -5.94 16.53 5.29
N ASP A 41 -5.71 15.71 6.30
CA ASP A 41 -6.20 15.95 7.66
C ASP A 41 -5.35 17.02 8.39
N TYR A 42 -4.06 17.15 8.04
CA TYR A 42 -3.10 18.04 8.68
C TYR A 42 -2.20 18.74 7.64
N PRO A 43 -2.72 19.70 6.85
CA PRO A 43 -1.99 20.31 5.76
C PRO A 43 -0.74 21.10 6.19
N ASP A 44 -0.76 21.62 7.43
CA ASP A 44 0.32 22.45 8.00
C ASP A 44 1.49 21.63 8.56
N MET A 45 1.37 20.30 8.64
CA MET A 45 2.44 19.45 9.16
C MET A 45 3.49 19.11 8.09
N PRO A 46 4.75 18.83 8.48
CA PRO A 46 5.79 18.42 7.54
C PRO A 46 5.39 17.20 6.69
N GLN A 47 5.42 17.38 5.37
CA GLN A 47 4.93 16.38 4.40
C GLN A 47 6.02 15.42 3.92
N GLY A 48 7.15 15.31 4.63
CA GLY A 48 8.32 14.53 4.19
C GLY A 48 7.99 13.07 3.87
N ASN A 49 7.17 12.43 4.69
CA ASN A 49 6.72 11.04 4.44
C ASN A 49 5.88 10.92 3.16
N PHE A 50 5.06 11.93 2.85
CA PHE A 50 4.26 11.94 1.62
C PHE A 50 5.15 12.10 0.39
N LEU A 51 6.15 12.98 0.45
CA LEU A 51 7.13 13.15 -0.63
C LEU A 51 7.88 11.85 -0.91
N ILE A 52 8.36 11.16 0.12
CA ILE A 52 9.03 9.85 -0.04
C ILE A 52 8.07 8.80 -0.62
N ALA A 53 6.83 8.74 -0.13
CA ALA A 53 5.85 7.79 -0.64
C ALA A 53 5.52 8.05 -2.12
N LYS A 54 5.49 9.32 -2.54
CA LYS A 54 5.27 9.73 -3.92
C LYS A 54 6.35 9.20 -4.86
N GLU A 55 7.61 9.22 -4.43
CA GLU A 55 8.69 8.62 -5.21
C GLU A 55 8.50 7.11 -5.38
N TYR A 56 8.01 6.38 -4.36
CA TYR A 56 7.71 4.97 -4.52
C TYR A 56 6.65 4.68 -5.59
N MET A 57 5.62 5.53 -5.70
CA MET A 57 4.59 5.38 -6.74
C MET A 57 5.13 5.71 -8.12
N ARG A 58 6.03 6.71 -8.23
CA ARG A 58 6.75 7.04 -9.46
C ARG A 58 7.65 5.89 -9.92
N ASP A 59 8.42 5.31 -9.01
CA ASP A 59 9.31 4.17 -9.30
C ASP A 59 8.52 2.94 -9.78
N MET A 60 7.31 2.76 -9.25
CA MET A 60 6.37 1.72 -9.69
C MET A 60 5.57 2.11 -10.96
N GLN A 61 5.87 3.28 -11.53
CA GLN A 61 5.32 3.78 -12.79
C GLN A 61 3.81 4.02 -12.76
N TYR A 62 3.23 4.30 -11.59
CA TYR A 62 1.81 4.67 -11.51
C TYR A 62 1.58 6.10 -11.96
N ASP A 63 0.44 6.32 -12.62
CA ASP A 63 -0.08 7.66 -12.92
C ASP A 63 -0.48 8.35 -11.60
N LEU A 64 0.36 9.27 -11.13
CA LEU A 64 0.18 9.95 -9.85
C LEU A 64 -1.16 10.70 -9.72
N PRO A 65 -1.62 11.49 -10.72
CA PRO A 65 -2.98 12.02 -10.73
C PRO A 65 -4.06 10.97 -10.43
N GLN A 66 -3.96 9.78 -11.01
CA GLN A 66 -4.92 8.69 -10.79
C GLN A 66 -4.77 8.05 -9.39
N VAL A 67 -3.55 7.90 -8.88
CA VAL A 67 -3.32 7.47 -7.48
C VAL A 67 -3.91 8.50 -6.49
N ASN A 68 -3.78 9.79 -6.76
CA ASN A 68 -4.35 10.86 -5.95
C ASN A 68 -5.88 10.82 -5.95
N ALA A 69 -6.50 10.69 -7.13
CA ALA A 69 -7.96 10.58 -7.25
C ALA A 69 -8.50 9.35 -6.50
N PHE A 70 -7.76 8.23 -6.55
CA PHE A 70 -8.06 7.07 -5.72
C PHE A 70 -7.97 7.40 -4.22
N CYS A 71 -6.90 8.08 -3.77
CA CYS A 71 -6.77 8.47 -2.37
C CYS A 71 -7.85 9.46 -1.91
N ASP A 72 -8.30 10.38 -2.76
CA ASP A 72 -9.45 11.25 -2.49
C ASP A 72 -10.73 10.41 -2.31
N SER A 73 -10.96 9.39 -3.15
CA SER A 73 -12.07 8.44 -3.00
C SER A 73 -11.98 7.63 -1.69
N VAL A 74 -10.78 7.22 -1.29
CA VAL A 74 -10.53 6.57 0.02
C VAL A 74 -10.82 7.53 1.16
N HIS A 75 -10.32 8.77 1.13
CA HIS A 75 -10.54 9.78 2.16
C HIS A 75 -12.04 10.04 2.38
N ALA A 76 -12.79 10.16 1.29
CA ALA A 76 -14.24 10.33 1.30
C ALA A 76 -15.03 9.07 1.72
N GLY A 77 -14.37 7.93 1.96
CA GLY A 77 -15.02 6.68 2.36
C GLY A 77 -15.79 5.97 1.25
N LEU A 78 -15.56 6.34 -0.01
CA LEU A 78 -16.26 5.78 -1.17
C LEU A 78 -15.65 4.44 -1.62
N THR A 79 -14.36 4.22 -1.35
CA THR A 79 -13.65 2.97 -1.64
C THR A 79 -12.66 2.62 -0.53
N ALA A 80 -12.22 1.37 -0.52
CA ALA A 80 -11.23 0.83 0.43
C ALA A 80 -11.49 1.23 1.89
N SER A 81 -12.69 0.91 2.40
CA SER A 81 -13.14 1.28 3.74
C SER A 81 -12.21 0.84 4.87
N THR A 82 -11.47 -0.26 4.69
CA THR A 82 -10.48 -0.69 5.69
C THR A 82 -9.29 0.24 5.69
N LEU A 83 -8.75 0.59 4.52
CA LEU A 83 -7.65 1.52 4.39
C LEU A 83 -8.04 2.95 4.78
N GLN A 84 -9.27 3.39 4.55
CA GLN A 84 -9.76 4.70 5.00
C GLN A 84 -9.54 4.92 6.50
N ARG A 85 -9.79 3.88 7.32
CA ARG A 85 -9.66 3.95 8.78
C ARG A 85 -8.29 3.51 9.31
N PHE A 86 -7.67 2.56 8.62
CA PHE A 86 -6.50 1.83 9.15
C PHE A 86 -5.27 1.89 8.24
N ALA A 87 -5.20 2.79 7.26
CA ALA A 87 -4.04 2.89 6.35
C ALA A 87 -2.71 3.01 7.10
N ARG A 88 -2.63 3.85 8.14
CA ARG A 88 -1.40 4.00 8.94
C ARG A 88 -1.00 2.70 9.63
N TYR A 89 -1.96 2.05 10.31
CA TYR A 89 -1.71 0.77 10.97
C TYR A 89 -1.27 -0.31 9.97
N ALA A 90 -1.96 -0.41 8.84
CA ALA A 90 -1.65 -1.35 7.78
C ALA A 90 -0.26 -1.09 7.17
N ALA A 91 0.07 0.17 6.87
CA ALA A 91 1.37 0.56 6.33
C ALA A 91 2.51 0.18 7.28
N THR A 92 2.39 0.46 8.57
CA THR A 92 3.39 0.05 9.57
C THR A 92 3.51 -1.47 9.65
N ALA A 93 2.40 -2.20 9.72
CA ALA A 93 2.43 -3.65 9.77
C ALA A 93 3.08 -4.27 8.52
N PHE A 94 2.74 -3.79 7.32
CA PHE A 94 3.31 -4.29 6.08
C PHE A 94 4.79 -3.92 5.92
N TYR A 95 5.22 -2.75 6.39
CA TYR A 95 6.64 -2.40 6.49
C TYR A 95 7.40 -3.44 7.33
N LEU A 96 6.94 -3.69 8.56
CA LEU A 96 7.59 -4.63 9.47
C LEU A 96 7.63 -6.05 8.91
N LEU A 97 6.52 -6.50 8.30
CA LEU A 97 6.46 -7.81 7.63
C LEU A 97 7.42 -7.90 6.44
N GLN A 98 7.51 -6.85 5.62
CA GLN A 98 8.42 -6.80 4.48
C GLN A 98 9.87 -6.90 4.95
N ARG A 99 10.24 -6.11 5.97
CA ARG A 99 11.58 -6.14 6.58
C ARG A 99 11.88 -7.50 7.19
N TYR A 100 10.91 -8.12 7.86
CA TYR A 100 11.05 -9.46 8.42
C TYR A 100 11.37 -10.53 7.35
N MET A 101 10.81 -10.40 6.15
CA MET A 101 11.07 -11.36 5.07
C MET A 101 12.49 -11.27 4.50
N VAL A 102 13.06 -10.06 4.41
CA VAL A 102 14.31 -9.82 3.65
C VAL A 102 15.56 -9.61 4.52
N MET A 103 15.42 -9.36 5.81
CA MET A 103 16.55 -8.97 6.68
C MET A 103 17.24 -10.18 7.34
N SER A 104 18.43 -9.95 7.92
CA SER A 104 19.19 -10.97 8.66
C SER A 104 18.46 -11.45 9.94
N PRO A 105 18.77 -12.65 10.48
CA PRO A 105 18.07 -13.23 11.63
C PRO A 105 17.96 -12.31 12.85
N GLY A 106 19.02 -11.56 13.18
CA GLY A 106 19.00 -10.61 14.30
C GLY A 106 17.97 -9.50 14.12
N ILE A 107 17.86 -8.95 12.91
CA ILE A 107 16.85 -7.92 12.59
C ILE A 107 15.44 -8.51 12.58
N LYS A 108 15.26 -9.78 12.21
CA LYS A 108 13.95 -10.45 12.24
C LYS A 108 13.36 -10.50 13.65
N VAL A 109 14.18 -10.68 14.68
CA VAL A 109 13.73 -10.65 16.09
C VAL A 109 13.17 -9.27 16.45
N TRP A 110 13.89 -8.21 16.07
CA TRP A 110 13.42 -6.84 16.27
C TRP A 110 12.12 -6.55 15.51
N MET A 111 12.02 -6.95 14.25
CA MET A 111 10.80 -6.73 13.44
C MET A 111 9.60 -7.49 14.01
N ARG A 112 9.80 -8.73 14.48
CA ARG A 112 8.75 -9.51 15.14
C ARG A 112 8.30 -8.83 16.43
N SER A 113 9.23 -8.36 17.25
CA SER A 113 8.93 -7.65 18.49
C SER A 113 8.17 -6.34 18.23
N ALA A 114 8.60 -5.56 17.23
CA ALA A 114 7.92 -4.36 16.79
C ALA A 114 6.50 -4.64 16.27
N LEU A 115 6.29 -5.75 15.56
CA LEU A 115 4.97 -6.16 15.09
C LEU A 115 4.03 -6.51 16.25
N HIS A 116 4.55 -7.18 17.29
CA HIS A 116 3.80 -7.45 18.52
C HIS A 116 3.54 -6.20 19.36
N GLY A 117 4.39 -5.16 19.23
CA GLY A 117 4.24 -3.88 19.91
C GLY A 117 3.30 -2.89 19.22
N LEU A 118 2.67 -3.26 18.10
CA LEU A 118 1.66 -2.41 17.47
C LEU A 118 0.46 -2.24 18.42
N PRO A 119 -0.24 -1.08 18.39
CA PRO A 119 -1.43 -0.86 19.18
C PRO A 119 -2.42 -2.02 19.00
N PRO A 120 -2.96 -2.60 20.09
CA PRO A 120 -3.84 -3.75 19.98
C PRO A 120 -5.12 -3.35 19.23
N ILE A 121 -5.47 -4.14 18.23
CA ILE A 121 -6.74 -4.02 17.50
C ILE A 121 -7.38 -5.41 17.46
N GLU A 122 -8.68 -5.44 17.75
CA GLU A 122 -9.46 -6.67 17.65
C GLU A 122 -9.37 -7.26 16.24
N ASN A 123 -9.11 -8.56 16.13
CA ASN A 123 -9.01 -9.26 14.85
C ASN A 123 -7.98 -8.66 13.86
N ALA A 124 -6.85 -8.13 14.36
CA ALA A 124 -5.80 -7.51 13.55
C ALA A 124 -5.38 -8.33 12.32
N GLY A 125 -5.29 -9.66 12.44
CA GLY A 125 -4.98 -10.54 11.31
C GLY A 125 -6.03 -10.50 10.19
N ALA A 126 -7.32 -10.46 10.54
CA ALA A 126 -8.40 -10.33 9.55
C ALA A 126 -8.42 -8.94 8.91
N LEU A 127 -8.19 -7.90 9.72
CA LEU A 127 -8.05 -6.52 9.25
C LEU A 127 -6.93 -6.39 8.23
N LEU A 128 -5.73 -6.89 8.55
CA LEU A 128 -4.58 -6.82 7.63
C LEU A 128 -4.83 -7.60 6.34
N ARG A 129 -5.55 -8.74 6.39
CA ARG A 129 -5.93 -9.45 5.15
C ARG A 129 -6.89 -8.63 4.28
N ARG A 130 -7.83 -7.89 4.88
CA ARG A 130 -8.75 -7.01 4.13
C ARG A 130 -7.99 -5.82 3.53
N ALA A 131 -7.18 -5.14 4.34
CA ALA A 131 -6.33 -4.04 3.88
C ALA A 131 -5.38 -4.47 2.76
N PHE A 132 -4.79 -5.66 2.84
CA PHE A 132 -3.94 -6.22 1.78
C PHE A 132 -4.73 -6.39 0.47
N ARG A 133 -5.96 -6.92 0.55
CA ARG A 133 -6.81 -7.11 -0.65
C ARG A 133 -7.23 -5.79 -1.28
N GLU A 134 -7.60 -4.80 -0.47
CA GLU A 134 -7.93 -3.46 -0.96
C GLU A 134 -6.72 -2.80 -1.65
N ALA A 135 -5.53 -2.89 -1.03
CA ALA A 135 -4.29 -2.37 -1.59
C ALA A 135 -3.87 -3.11 -2.88
N GLU A 136 -3.93 -4.44 -2.89
CA GLU A 136 -3.63 -5.26 -4.07
C GLU A 136 -4.61 -4.99 -5.21
N HIS A 137 -5.89 -4.82 -4.90
CA HIS A 137 -6.88 -4.42 -5.90
C HIS A 137 -6.49 -3.10 -6.55
N ALA A 138 -6.16 -2.06 -5.76
CA ALA A 138 -5.70 -0.79 -6.29
C ALA A 138 -4.45 -0.93 -7.16
N LEU A 139 -3.46 -1.71 -6.75
CA LEU A 139 -2.24 -1.96 -7.53
C LEU A 139 -2.52 -2.66 -8.88
N ILE A 140 -3.55 -3.49 -8.95
CA ILE A 140 -3.93 -4.17 -10.19
C ILE A 140 -4.64 -3.19 -11.13
N THR A 141 -5.53 -2.36 -10.60
CA THR A 141 -6.47 -1.57 -11.42
C THR A 141 -5.99 -0.15 -11.74
N LEU A 142 -5.10 0.42 -10.92
CA LEU A 142 -4.61 1.77 -11.15
C LEU A 142 -3.75 1.82 -12.42
N PRO A 143 -3.97 2.84 -13.28
CA PRO A 143 -3.24 2.96 -14.51
C PRO A 143 -1.75 3.23 -14.23
N ARG A 144 -0.92 2.63 -15.08
CA ARG A 144 0.52 2.87 -15.12
C ARG A 144 0.83 3.78 -16.30
N THR A 145 1.79 4.67 -16.14
CA THR A 145 2.35 5.45 -17.24
C THR A 145 3.30 4.54 -18.01
N PRO A 146 2.99 4.15 -19.27
CA PRO A 146 3.93 3.38 -20.07
C PRO A 146 5.20 4.22 -20.27
N LYS A 147 6.38 3.61 -20.12
CA LYS A 147 7.63 4.25 -20.59
C LYS A 147 7.58 4.31 -22.12
N HIS A 148 7.10 5.38 -22.72
CA HIS A 148 7.52 5.80 -24.06
C HIS A 148 7.33 7.32 -24.25
N LEU A 149 8.31 7.94 -24.92
CA LEU A 149 8.52 9.38 -25.21
C LEU A 149 9.37 10.15 -24.18
N ASN A 150 10.63 9.75 -24.03
CA ASN A 150 11.78 10.63 -23.80
C ASN A 150 13.06 9.79 -24.01
N GLU A 151 13.23 9.27 -25.23
CA GLU A 151 14.51 8.94 -25.85
C GLU A 151 14.48 9.50 -27.27
#